data_AF-U7QRY1-F1
#
_entry.id   AF-U7QRY1-F1
#
_cell.length_a   1.000
_cell.length_b   1.000
_cell.length_c   1.000
_cell.angle_alpha   90.00
_cell.angle_beta   90.00
_cell.angle_gamma   90.00
#
_symmetry.space_group_name_H-M   'P 1'
#
loop_
_entity.id
_entity.type
_entity.pdbx_description
1 polymer ?
#
loop_
_entity_poly.entity_id
_entity_poly.type
_entity_poly.pdbx_seq_one_letter_code
_entity_poly.pdbx_strand_id
1 'polypeptide(L)'
;RTGCQWNALNATGICSSSSAHRRFQEWRDAGVFERFWQNGLLACKHLAIIDWSWLSLDGCMTKSPLAGTKKQVVTPRTGGNKA
;
A
#
# COMPACT_ATOMS: atom_id res chain seq x y z
N ARG A 1 15.35 -3.96 -0.19
CA ARG A 1 14.45 -4.43 0.89
C ARG A 1 13.04 -4.51 0.35
N THR A 2 12.29 -5.58 0.60
CA THR A 2 10.94 -5.82 0.06
C THR A 2 9.82 -5.06 0.80
N GLY A 3 10.12 -4.40 1.93
CA GLY A 3 9.14 -3.63 2.72
C GLY A 3 8.11 -4.45 3.50
N CYS A 4 8.05 -5.77 3.28
CA CYS A 4 7.06 -6.65 3.89
C CYS A 4 7.44 -7.06 5.33
N GLN A 5 6.44 -7.14 6.21
CA GLN A 5 6.58 -7.57 7.61
C GLN A 5 6.62 -9.11 7.70
N TRP A 6 7.70 -9.73 7.24
CA TRP A 6 7.82 -11.20 7.14
C TRP A 6 7.59 -11.92 8.47
N ASN A 7 7.96 -11.32 9.60
CA ASN A 7 7.77 -11.93 10.92
C ASN A 7 6.29 -12.09 11.31
N ALA A 8 5.39 -11.28 10.75
CA ALA A 8 3.95 -11.44 10.98
C ALA A 8 3.43 -12.79 10.44
N LEU A 9 4.08 -13.35 9.41
CA LEU A 9 3.69 -14.64 8.84
C LEU A 9 3.91 -15.81 9.81
N ASN A 10 4.80 -15.68 10.80
CA ASN A 10 4.98 -16.72 11.81
C ASN A 10 3.69 -16.98 12.60
N ALA A 11 2.84 -15.96 12.78
CA ALA A 11 1.56 -16.10 13.47
C ALA A 11 0.54 -16.97 12.71
N THR A 12 0.74 -17.16 11.40
CA THR A 12 -0.16 -17.99 10.57
C THR A 12 0.04 -19.49 10.78
N GLY A 13 1.19 -19.91 11.33
CA GLY A 13 1.56 -21.33 11.46
C GLY A 13 1.86 -22.05 10.14
N ILE A 14 1.70 -21.38 8.99
CA ILE A 14 1.89 -22.00 7.66
C ILE A 14 3.36 -22.15 7.31
N CYS A 15 4.18 -21.14 7.60
CA CYS A 15 5.61 -21.15 7.30
C CYS A 15 6.40 -20.17 8.18
N SER A 16 7.72 -20.36 8.24
CA SER A 16 8.61 -19.41 8.88
C SER A 16 8.82 -18.15 8.03
N SER A 17 9.09 -17.02 8.68
CA SER A 17 9.40 -15.75 8.01
C SER A 17 10.59 -15.84 7.06
N SER A 18 11.61 -16.63 7.41
CA SER A 18 12.79 -16.89 6.57
C SER A 18 12.44 -17.66 5.30
N SER A 19 11.62 -18.71 5.43
CA SER A 19 11.17 -19.52 4.30
C SER A 19 10.30 -18.71 3.34
N ALA A 20 9.36 -17.93 3.90
CA ALA A 20 8.51 -17.02 3.12
C ALA A 20 9.33 -15.99 2.35
N HIS A 21 10.29 -15.33 3.01
CA HIS A 21 11.12 -14.33 2.36
C HIS A 21 11.99 -14.92 1.24
N ARG A 22 12.56 -16.11 1.46
CA ARG A 22 13.38 -16.80 0.45
C ARG A 22 12.54 -17.19 -0.76
N ARG A 23 11.38 -17.83 -0.55
CA ARG A 23 10.46 -18.21 -1.63
C ARG A 23 9.97 -16.99 -2.41
N PHE A 24 9.66 -15.89 -1.73
CA PHE A 24 9.29 -14.64 -2.39
C PHE A 24 10.38 -14.14 -3.36
N GLN A 25 11.65 -14.17 -2.93
CA GLN A 25 12.76 -13.74 -3.80
C GLN A 25 12.89 -14.65 -5.02
N GLU A 26 12.88 -15.96 -4.83
CA GLU A 26 12.95 -16.92 -5.93
C GLU A 26 11.81 -16.72 -6.93
N TRP A 27 10.58 -16.49 -6.45
CA TRP A 27 9.42 -16.25 -7.31
C TRP A 27 9.46 -14.91 -8.04
N ARG A 28 9.95 -13.88 -7.37
CA ARG A 28 10.16 -12.58 -7.99
C ARG A 28 11.18 -12.69 -9.11
N ASP A 29 12.31 -13.35 -8.85
CA ASP A 29 13.38 -13.50 -9.83
C ASP A 29 12.95 -14.41 -11.00
N ALA A 30 12.05 -15.36 -10.75
CA ALA A 30 11.41 -16.19 -11.78
C ALA A 30 10.21 -15.53 -12.50
N GLY A 31 9.84 -14.29 -12.16
CA GLY A 31 8.73 -13.58 -12.81
C GLY A 31 7.32 -14.09 -12.49
N VAL A 32 7.16 -14.86 -11.40
CA VAL A 32 5.86 -15.48 -11.03
C VAL A 32 4.75 -14.45 -10.86
N PHE A 33 5.05 -13.32 -10.21
CA PHE A 33 4.06 -12.27 -9.95
C PHE A 33 3.59 -11.57 -11.22
N GLU A 34 4.48 -11.37 -12.19
CA GLU A 34 4.12 -10.81 -13.49
C GLU A 34 3.18 -11.76 -14.25
N ARG A 35 3.52 -13.05 -14.28
CA ARG A 35 2.68 -14.08 -14.89
C ARG A 35 1.32 -14.18 -14.21
N PHE A 36 1.31 -14.13 -12.88
CA PHE A 36 0.07 -14.13 -12.09
C PHE A 36 -0.81 -12.92 -12.41
N TRP A 37 -0.22 -11.74 -12.54
CA TRP A 37 -0.93 -10.52 -12.95
C TRP A 37 -1.54 -10.64 -14.35
N GLN A 38 -0.76 -11.07 -15.34
CA GLN A 38 -1.24 -11.28 -16.71
C GLN A 38 -2.40 -12.28 -16.76
N ASN A 39 -2.29 -13.39 -16.03
CA ASN A 39 -3.36 -14.38 -15.95
C ASN A 39 -4.61 -13.83 -15.25
N GLY A 40 -4.42 -13.03 -14.20
CA GLY A 40 -5.51 -12.33 -13.52
C GLY A 40 -6.27 -11.40 -14.46
N LEU A 41 -5.57 -10.62 -15.30
CA LEU A 41 -6.20 -9.76 -16.31
C LEU A 41 -7.00 -10.56 -17.35
N LEU A 42 -6.47 -11.70 -17.80
CA LEU A 42 -7.18 -12.59 -18.73
C LEU A 42 -8.44 -13.18 -18.08
N ALA A 43 -8.36 -13.60 -16.82
CA ALA A 43 -9.51 -14.10 -16.07
C ALA A 43 -10.57 -13.01 -15.86
N CYS A 44 -10.17 -11.80 -15.49
CA CYS A 44 -11.08 -10.66 -15.35
C CYS A 44 -11.76 -10.28 -16.67
N LYS A 45 -11.04 -10.37 -17.79
CA LYS A 45 -11.61 -10.18 -19.13
C LYS A 45 -12.68 -11.25 -19.42
N HIS A 46 -12.39 -12.51 -19.12
CA HIS A 46 -13.34 -13.60 -19.36
C HIS A 46 -14.60 -13.47 -18.49
N LEU A 47 -14.44 -13.02 -17.25
CA LEU A 47 -15.53 -12.86 -16.30
C LEU A 47 -16.26 -11.51 -16.43
N ALA A 48 -15.83 -10.64 -17.35
CA ALA A 48 -16.36 -9.28 -17.53
C ALA A 48 -16.44 -8.47 -16.22
N ILE A 49 -15.48 -8.70 -15.29
CA ILE A 49 -15.48 -8.07 -13.96
C ILE A 49 -14.96 -6.62 -14.03
N ILE A 50 -14.10 -6.32 -15.01
CA ILE A 50 -13.56 -4.99 -15.23
C ILE A 50 -14.31 -4.35 -16.39
N ASP A 51 -14.99 -3.23 -16.12
CA ASP A 51 -15.56 -2.39 -17.15
C ASP A 51 -14.43 -1.54 -17.78
N TRP A 52 -14.01 -1.95 -18.97
CA TRP A 52 -12.94 -1.27 -19.72
C TRP A 52 -13.40 0.02 -20.40
N SER A 53 -14.72 0.30 -20.44
CA SER A 53 -15.25 1.54 -21.00
C SER A 53 -15.04 2.74 -20.07
N TRP A 54 -14.81 2.47 -18.77
CA TRP A 54 -14.61 3.48 -17.76
C TRP A 54 -13.29 3.27 -17.01
N LEU A 55 -12.23 3.93 -17.49
CA LEU A 55 -10.95 4.00 -16.78
C LEU A 55 -10.95 5.28 -15.92
N SER A 56 -11.21 5.15 -14.62
CA SER A 56 -10.91 6.25 -13.68
C SER A 56 -9.40 6.38 -13.56
N LEU A 57 -8.86 7.48 -14.06
CA LEU A 57 -7.44 7.81 -13.94
C LEU A 57 -7.19 8.42 -12.55
N ASP A 58 -7.39 7.67 -11.47
CA ASP A 58 -7.13 8.14 -10.11
C ASP A 58 -5.67 7.94 -9.68
N GLY A 59 -4.74 8.09 -10.62
CA GLY A 59 -3.31 8.19 -10.34
C GLY A 59 -2.92 9.59 -9.91
N CYS A 60 -3.40 10.08 -8.76
CA CYS A 60 -2.85 11.31 -8.17
C CYS A 60 -1.40 11.04 -7.74
N MET A 61 -0.44 11.26 -8.65
CA MET A 61 1.00 11.21 -8.38
C MET A 61 1.50 12.45 -7.64
N THR A 62 0.61 13.39 -7.33
CA THR A 62 0.97 14.61 -6.61
C THR A 62 1.21 14.24 -5.16
N LYS A 63 2.47 14.34 -4.72
CA LYS A 63 2.81 14.29 -3.29
C LYS A 63 1.89 15.26 -2.55
N SER A 64 1.22 14.77 -1.51
CA SER A 64 0.57 15.65 -0.54
C SER A 64 1.64 16.65 -0.06
N PRO A 65 1.37 17.97 -0.11
CA PRO A 65 2.30 18.93 0.44
C PRO A 65 2.61 18.53 1.88
N LEU A 66 3.89 18.48 2.24
CA LEU A 66 4.28 18.17 3.62
C LEU A 66 3.61 19.19 4.55
N ALA A 67 2.63 18.72 5.33
CA ALA A 67 2.11 19.44 6.47
C ALA A 67 3.21 19.51 7.53
N GLY A 68 4.12 20.48 7.39
CA GLY A 68 5.42 20.40 8.05
C GLY A 68 6.18 21.72 8.20
N THR A 69 5.49 22.86 8.31
CA THR A 69 5.97 23.93 9.20
C THR A 69 4.78 24.44 9.99
N LYS A 70 4.64 23.96 11.24
CA LYS A 70 3.78 24.64 12.22
C LYS A 70 4.37 26.04 12.41
N LYS A 71 3.84 27.05 11.73
CA LYS A 71 3.88 28.40 12.32
C LYS A 71 3.00 28.30 13.56
N GLN A 72 3.64 28.24 14.73
CA GLN A 72 2.94 28.49 15.98
C GLN A 72 2.45 29.93 15.91
N VAL A 73 1.22 30.12 15.41
CA VAL A 73 0.50 31.35 15.68
C VAL A 73 0.12 31.25 17.15
N VAL A 74 0.77 32.07 17.97
CA VAL A 74 0.38 32.23 19.37
C VAL A 74 -0.98 32.89 19.37
N THR A 75 -2.03 32.09 19.55
CA THR A 75 -3.38 32.60 19.78
C THR A 75 -3.42 33.19 21.20
N PRO A 76 -3.71 34.49 21.39
CA PRO A 76 -3.93 35.03 22.72
C PRO A 76 -5.12 34.32 23.37
N ARG A 77 -4.97 33.88 24.62
CA ARG A 77 -6.09 33.32 25.38
C ARG A 77 -7.07 34.43 25.71
N THR A 78 -8.17 34.50 24.99
CA THR A 78 -9.32 35.34 25.33
C THR A 78 -10.10 34.68 26.47
N GLY A 79 -10.12 35.35 27.64
CA GLY A 79 -11.17 35.17 28.64
C GLY A 79 -10.79 34.35 29.89
N GLY A 80 -10.60 35.06 30.99
CA GLY A 80 -10.71 34.54 32.36
C GLY A 80 -11.04 35.72 33.28
N ASN A 81 -12.31 35.82 33.68
CA ASN A 81 -12.88 36.91 34.49
C ASN A 81 -12.13 37.13 35.80
N LYS A 82 -12.00 38.41 36.17
CA LYS A 82 -11.62 38.87 37.51
C LYS A 82 -12.81 38.72 38.47
N ALA A 83 -12.53 38.20 39.66
CA ALA A 83 -13.16 38.68 40.90
C ALA A 83 -12.28 39.80 41.46
#